data_AF-K2B588-F1
#
_entry.id   AF-K2B588-F1
#
_cell.length_a   1.000
_cell.length_b   1.000
_cell.length_c   1.000
_cell.angle_alpha   90.00
_cell.angle_beta   90.00
_cell.angle_gamma   90.00
#
_symmetry.space_group_name_H-M   'P 1'
#
loop_
_entity.id
_entity.type
_entity.pdbx_description
1 polymer ?
#
loop_
_entity_poly.entity_id
_entity_poly.type
_entity_poly.pdbx_seq_one_letter_code
_entity_poly.pdbx_strand_id
1 'polypeptide(L)'
;MNELENIKKDELTENEAGAPEKAKDKKKKSVVESEIVKDYDYAKKIAAELNIGKQQTNVTLELIRDGNTIPFIARYRKEQTDNLDETVLKDIYDRYEYLIKLMSRKDEVVRS
;
A
#
# COMPACT_ATOMS: atom_id res chain seq x y z
N MET A 1 20.28 -58.86 11.52
CA MET A 1 20.69 -57.48 11.82
C MET A 1 19.41 -56.69 12.01
N ASN A 2 19.27 -56.11 13.20
CA ASN A 2 18.04 -55.98 13.99
C ASN A 2 16.93 -55.06 13.46
N GLU A 3 15.72 -55.46 13.84
CA GLU A 3 14.46 -54.72 13.94
C GLU A 3 14.51 -53.56 14.97
N LEU A 4 13.41 -52.79 14.95
CA LEU A 4 12.85 -51.90 15.97
C LEU A 4 13.42 -50.48 15.99
N GLU A 5 12.67 -49.39 16.17
CA GLU A 5 11.24 -49.09 16.25
C GLU A 5 11.15 -47.55 16.34
N ASN A 6 10.02 -46.98 15.93
CA ASN A 6 9.38 -45.75 16.42
C ASN A 6 10.22 -44.50 16.78
N ILE A 7 9.80 -43.34 16.26
CA ILE A 7 9.03 -42.29 16.99
C ILE A 7 8.88 -41.05 16.08
N LYS A 8 7.65 -40.52 16.00
CA LYS A 8 7.25 -39.24 15.39
C LYS A 8 7.72 -38.02 16.21
N LYS A 9 7.63 -36.83 15.59
CA LYS A 9 7.72 -35.43 16.11
C LYS A 9 9.13 -34.84 15.92
N ASP A 10 9.36 -33.65 15.37
CA ASP A 10 8.71 -32.34 15.50
C ASP A 10 8.72 -31.60 14.13
N GLU A 11 7.62 -30.95 13.70
CA GLU A 11 7.40 -29.49 13.81
C GLU A 11 8.61 -28.60 13.46
N LEU A 12 8.48 -27.84 12.36
CA LEU A 12 8.52 -26.37 12.32
C LEU A 12 8.70 -25.87 10.88
N THR A 13 7.63 -25.29 10.37
CA THR A 13 7.68 -24.23 9.36
C THR A 13 8.52 -23.08 9.89
N GLU A 14 9.39 -22.52 9.05
CA GLU A 14 9.79 -21.10 9.01
C GLU A 14 11.17 -21.00 8.36
N ASN A 15 11.24 -20.43 7.16
CA ASN A 15 12.43 -19.75 6.68
C ASN A 15 11.96 -18.45 6.03
N GLU A 16 11.55 -17.56 6.93
CA GLU A 16 11.92 -16.15 7.01
C GLU A 16 12.28 -15.45 5.68
N ALA A 17 11.29 -14.76 5.12
CA ALA A 17 11.53 -13.61 4.27
C ALA A 17 12.12 -12.48 5.12
N GLY A 18 13.45 -12.43 5.20
CA GLY A 18 14.20 -11.37 5.86
C GLY A 18 13.99 -10.01 5.18
N ALA A 19 13.07 -9.22 5.74
CA ALA A 19 13.00 -7.78 5.50
C ALA A 19 14.30 -7.11 5.99
N PRO A 20 14.84 -6.11 5.27
CA PRO A 20 16.02 -5.40 5.74
C PRO A 20 15.75 -4.67 7.06
N GLU A 21 16.63 -4.98 8.01
CA GLU A 21 16.78 -4.51 9.37
C GLU A 21 16.72 -2.97 9.50
N LYS A 22 15.86 -2.47 10.40
CA LYS A 22 15.75 -1.05 10.72
C LYS A 22 16.88 -0.63 11.68
N ALA A 23 17.78 0.23 11.20
CA ALA A 23 18.61 1.07 12.06
C ALA A 23 17.75 2.07 12.87
N LYS A 24 18.17 2.30 14.11
CA LYS A 24 17.46 3.03 15.17
C LYS A 24 17.42 4.56 14.96
N ASP A 25 16.50 5.18 15.71
CA ASP A 25 16.46 6.55 16.22
C ASP A 25 15.55 7.63 15.59
N LYS A 26 14.81 8.29 16.49
CA LYS A 26 14.00 9.53 16.41
C LYS A 26 12.56 9.48 15.84
N LYS A 27 11.62 9.24 16.77
CA LYS A 27 10.28 9.89 16.93
C LYS A 27 9.53 10.29 15.64
N LYS A 28 9.11 9.31 14.82
CA LYS A 28 8.12 9.56 13.75
C LYS A 28 6.71 9.51 14.31
N LYS A 29 6.10 10.67 14.52
CA LYS A 29 4.64 10.78 14.53
C LYS A 29 4.15 10.28 13.15
N SER A 30 3.23 9.34 13.13
CA SER A 30 2.66 8.75 11.91
C SER A 30 2.21 9.86 10.96
N VAL A 31 2.81 9.92 9.76
CA VAL A 31 2.67 10.98 8.75
C VAL A 31 1.22 11.12 8.22
N VAL A 32 0.37 10.12 8.47
CA VAL A 32 -0.97 9.95 7.87
C VAL A 32 -2.11 10.53 8.73
N GLU A 33 -1.83 11.09 9.91
CA GLU A 33 -2.87 11.50 10.87
C GLU A 33 -3.32 12.97 10.81
N SER A 34 -2.70 13.83 10.00
CA SER A 34 -3.06 15.26 9.95
C SER A 34 -4.35 15.55 9.14
N GLU A 35 -5.13 16.54 9.60
CA GLU A 35 -6.40 16.95 8.97
C GLU A 35 -6.22 17.35 7.49
N ILE A 36 -5.18 18.13 7.17
CA ILE A 36 -4.89 18.54 5.77
C ILE A 36 -4.66 17.33 4.85
N VAL A 37 -4.02 16.27 5.35
CA VAL A 37 -3.77 15.05 4.57
C VAL A 37 -5.06 14.26 4.38
N LYS A 38 -5.99 14.28 5.34
CA LYS A 38 -7.26 13.55 5.28
C LYS A 38 -8.30 14.24 4.40
N ASP A 39 -8.36 15.57 4.44
CA ASP A 39 -9.41 16.35 3.77
C ASP A 39 -9.18 16.55 2.26
N TYR A 40 -8.02 16.13 1.74
CA TYR A 40 -7.69 16.29 0.33
C TYR A 40 -8.40 15.26 -0.57
N ASP A 41 -9.07 15.72 -1.63
CA ASP A 41 -9.71 14.86 -2.63
C ASP A 41 -8.67 14.31 -3.64
N TYR A 42 -7.90 13.30 -3.20
CA TYR A 42 -6.89 12.62 -4.01
C TYR A 42 -7.49 12.00 -5.28
N ALA A 43 -8.65 11.35 -5.16
CA ALA A 43 -9.29 10.68 -6.28
C ALA A 43 -9.63 11.66 -7.40
N LYS A 44 -10.17 12.84 -7.07
CA LYS A 44 -10.46 13.88 -8.08
C LYS A 44 -9.19 14.40 -8.74
N LYS A 45 -8.12 14.63 -7.96
CA LYS A 45 -6.86 15.16 -8.51
C LYS A 45 -6.20 14.19 -9.48
N ILE A 46 -6.06 12.94 -9.05
CA ILE A 46 -5.42 11.87 -9.84
C ILE A 46 -6.25 11.55 -11.07
N ALA A 47 -7.58 11.46 -10.94
CA ALA A 47 -8.47 11.20 -12.06
C ALA A 47 -8.34 12.23 -13.18
N ALA A 48 -8.24 13.51 -12.82
CA ALA A 48 -8.07 14.60 -13.78
C ALA A 48 -6.68 14.57 -14.46
N GLU A 49 -5.63 14.18 -13.74
CA GLU A 49 -4.26 14.15 -14.27
C GLU A 49 -3.98 12.94 -15.17
N LEU A 50 -4.56 11.78 -14.83
CA LEU A 50 -4.38 10.53 -15.59
C LEU A 50 -5.50 10.30 -16.61
N ASN A 51 -6.48 11.20 -16.70
CA ASN A 51 -7.64 11.09 -17.58
C ASN A 51 -8.42 9.76 -17.40
N ILE A 52 -8.67 9.40 -16.13
CA ILE A 52 -9.40 8.19 -15.73
C ILE A 52 -10.66 8.55 -14.95
N GLY A 53 -11.57 7.58 -14.77
CA GLY A 53 -12.79 7.80 -14.00
C GLY A 53 -12.52 8.09 -12.52
N LYS A 54 -13.19 9.10 -11.94
CA LYS A 54 -13.08 9.40 -10.50
C LYS A 54 -13.47 8.20 -9.63
N GLN A 55 -14.52 7.48 -10.02
CA GLN A 55 -14.98 6.29 -9.30
C GLN A 55 -13.93 5.17 -9.33
N GLN A 56 -13.39 4.84 -10.51
CA GLN A 56 -12.31 3.86 -10.67
C GLN A 56 -11.08 4.22 -9.84
N THR A 57 -10.70 5.50 -9.85
CA THR A 57 -9.59 6.01 -9.03
C THR A 57 -9.88 5.84 -7.54
N ASN A 58 -11.08 6.21 -7.10
CA ASN A 58 -11.45 6.11 -5.69
C ASN A 58 -11.41 4.66 -5.19
N VAL A 59 -12.01 3.72 -5.93
CA VAL A 59 -11.98 2.29 -5.58
C VAL A 59 -10.54 1.77 -5.55
N THR A 60 -9.70 2.18 -6.50
CA THR A 60 -8.28 1.81 -6.51
C THR A 60 -7.54 2.32 -5.26
N LEU A 61 -7.78 3.57 -4.87
CA LEU A 61 -7.18 4.14 -3.66
C LEU A 61 -7.66 3.46 -2.38
N GLU A 62 -8.94 3.06 -2.31
CA GLU A 62 -9.48 2.27 -1.19
C GLU A 62 -8.75 0.92 -1.07
N LEU A 63 -8.61 0.19 -2.19
CA LEU A 63 -7.87 -1.08 -2.20
C LEU A 63 -6.40 -0.91 -1.76
N ILE A 64 -5.74 0.16 -2.19
CA ILE A 64 -4.37 0.49 -1.77
C ILE A 64 -4.31 0.79 -0.26
N ARG A 65 -5.27 1.55 0.27
CA ARG A 65 -5.35 1.89 1.71
C ARG A 65 -5.60 0.66 2.58
N ASP A 66 -6.34 -0.31 2.06
CA ASP A 66 -6.55 -1.61 2.70
C ASP A 66 -5.30 -2.51 2.67
N GLY A 67 -4.20 -2.03 2.08
CA GLY A 67 -2.92 -2.73 2.04
C GLY A 67 -2.76 -3.71 0.88
N ASN A 68 -3.66 -3.67 -0.12
CA ASN A 68 -3.53 -4.51 -1.31
C ASN A 68 -2.37 -4.02 -2.18
N THR A 69 -1.55 -4.95 -2.69
CA THR A 69 -0.43 -4.61 -3.59
C THR A 69 -0.91 -4.46 -5.03
N ILE A 70 -0.19 -3.69 -5.84
CA ILE A 70 -0.54 -3.47 -7.26
C ILE A 70 -0.67 -4.78 -8.06
N PRO A 71 0.27 -5.75 -7.96
CA PRO A 71 0.12 -7.02 -8.65
C PRO A 71 -1.10 -7.83 -8.16
N PHE A 72 -1.46 -7.71 -6.88
CA PHE A 72 -2.64 -8.38 -6.33
C PHE A 72 -3.93 -7.75 -6.88
N ILE A 73 -4.02 -6.41 -6.91
CA ILE A 73 -5.18 -5.70 -7.45
C ILE A 73 -5.36 -6.03 -8.94
N ALA A 74 -4.29 -5.96 -9.73
CA ALA A 74 -4.31 -6.24 -11.16
C ALA A 74 -4.80 -7.66 -11.50
N ARG A 75 -4.52 -8.64 -10.62
CA ARG A 75 -4.88 -10.06 -10.83
C ARG A 75 -6.25 -10.43 -10.25
N TYR A 76 -6.60 -9.93 -9.07
CA TYR A 76 -7.73 -10.46 -8.28
C TYR A 76 -8.84 -9.43 -7.99
N ARG A 77 -8.65 -8.17 -8.39
CA ARG A 77 -9.59 -7.06 -8.12
C ARG A 77 -9.90 -6.26 -9.39
N LYS A 78 -9.63 -6.85 -10.56
CA LYS A 78 -9.75 -6.21 -11.87
C LYS A 78 -11.17 -5.74 -12.18
N GLU A 79 -12.19 -6.49 -11.79
CA GLU A 79 -13.59 -6.09 -12.00
C GLU A 79 -13.99 -4.88 -11.13
N GLN A 80 -13.43 -4.77 -9.92
CA GLN A 80 -13.74 -3.67 -9.01
C GLN A 80 -13.11 -2.34 -9.47
N THR A 81 -11.95 -2.40 -10.12
CA THR A 81 -11.29 -1.23 -10.69
C THR A 81 -11.77 -0.90 -12.11
N ASP A 82 -12.77 -1.61 -12.64
CA ASP A 82 -13.24 -1.48 -14.04
C ASP A 82 -12.13 -1.75 -15.07
N ASN A 83 -11.42 -2.85 -14.86
CA ASN A 83 -10.42 -3.40 -15.77
C ASN A 83 -9.14 -2.57 -15.96
N LEU A 84 -8.79 -1.70 -15.01
CA LEU A 84 -7.48 -1.03 -15.02
C LEU A 84 -6.31 -2.03 -15.13
N ASP A 85 -5.33 -1.68 -15.96
CA ASP A 85 -4.11 -2.45 -16.11
C ASP A 85 -3.09 -2.14 -15.01
N GLU A 86 -2.08 -3.01 -14.88
CA GLU A 86 -1.05 -2.88 -13.85
C GLU A 86 -0.25 -1.57 -13.96
N THR A 87 -0.07 -1.03 -15.16
CA THR A 87 0.64 0.23 -15.40
C THR A 87 -0.17 1.41 -14.87
N VAL A 88 -1.46 1.47 -15.18
CA VAL A 88 -2.35 2.53 -14.69
C VAL A 88 -2.53 2.46 -13.17
N LEU A 89 -2.65 1.24 -12.62
CA LEU A 89 -2.69 1.05 -11.16
C LEU A 89 -1.40 1.56 -10.49
N LYS A 90 -0.25 1.33 -11.13
CA LYS A 90 1.04 1.83 -10.67
C LYS A 90 1.12 3.36 -10.73
N ASP A 91 0.65 3.97 -11.82
CA ASP A 91 0.62 5.42 -11.99
C ASP A 91 -0.28 6.09 -10.93
N ILE A 92 -1.45 5.52 -10.63
CA ILE A 92 -2.34 5.97 -9.56
C ILE A 92 -1.63 5.93 -8.21
N TYR A 93 -0.96 4.82 -7.90
CA TYR A 93 -0.25 4.63 -6.63
C TYR A 93 0.91 5.61 -6.47
N ASP A 94 1.78 5.70 -7.47
CA ASP A 94 2.94 6.59 -7.42
C ASP A 94 2.50 8.07 -7.29
N ARG A 95 1.40 8.42 -7.98
CA ARG A 95 0.84 9.76 -7.87
C ARG A 95 0.22 10.04 -6.51
N TYR A 96 -0.52 9.08 -5.96
CA TYR A 96 -1.10 9.17 -4.63
C TYR A 96 -0.02 9.36 -3.55
N GLU A 97 1.04 8.57 -3.60
CA GLU A 97 2.18 8.67 -2.70
C GLU A 97 2.86 10.03 -2.76
N TYR A 98 3.03 10.58 -3.97
CA TYR A 98 3.54 11.94 -4.13
C TYR A 98 2.63 12.98 -3.48
N LEU A 99 1.31 12.90 -3.72
CA LEU A 99 0.36 13.86 -3.20
C LEU A 99 0.30 13.82 -1.67
N ILE A 100 0.37 12.63 -1.06
CA ILE A 100 0.47 12.50 0.41
C ILE A 100 1.69 13.28 0.91
N LYS A 101 2.88 13.01 0.36
CA LYS A 101 4.12 13.69 0.79
C LYS A 101 4.01 15.21 0.65
N LEU A 102 3.41 15.68 -0.44
CA LEU A 102 3.18 17.10 -0.67
C LEU A 102 2.23 17.70 0.39
N MET A 103 1.12 17.02 0.69
CA MET A 103 0.17 17.48 1.71
C MET A 103 0.77 17.45 3.11
N SER A 104 1.55 16.42 3.45
CA SER A 104 2.29 16.35 4.72
C SER A 104 3.27 17.53 4.84
N ARG A 105 3.99 17.87 3.77
CA ARG A 105 4.91 19.01 3.79
C ARG A 105 4.16 20.34 3.95
N LYS A 106 3.00 20.48 3.31
CA LYS A 106 2.14 21.66 3.46
C LYS A 106 1.65 21.80 4.90
N ASP A 107 1.25 20.71 5.53
CA ASP A 107 0.83 20.67 6.93
C ASP A 107 1.95 21.08 7.89
N GLU A 108 3.18 20.60 7.66
CA GLU A 108 4.36 21.04 8.42
C GLU A 108 4.58 22.55 8.32
N VAL A 109 4.47 23.12 7.12
CA VAL A 109 4.64 24.57 6.88
C VAL A 109 3.55 25.38 7.57
N VAL A 110 2.30 24.90 7.58
CA VAL A 110 1.19 25.59 8.25
C VAL A 110 1.32 25.54 9.78
N ARG A 111 1.91 24.48 10.32
CA ARG A 111 2.12 24.29 11.76
C ARG A 111 3.38 24.97 12.31
N SER A 112 4.33 25.31 11.43
CA SER A 112 5.60 25.98 11.78
C SER A 112 5.40 27.47 11.97
#